data_AF-A0A6G4ALF3-F1
#
_entry.id   AF-A0A6G4ALF3-F1
#
_cell.length_a   1.000
_cell.length_b   1.000
_cell.length_c   1.000
_cell.angle_alpha   90.00
_cell.angle_beta   90.00
_cell.angle_gamma   90.00
#
_symmetry.space_group_name_H-M   'P 1'
#
loop_
_entity.id
_entity.type
_entity.pdbx_description
1 polymer ?
#
loop_
_entity_poly.entity_id
_entity_poly.type
_entity_poly.pdbx_seq_one_letter_code
_entity_poly.pdbx_strand_id
1 'polypeptide(L)'
;MVCVNGDLYLAVQDLKKGTLDNAPSATVVKSGDKGATWTSDKVKPMFSDQKFTTVMFLDYGKDNANSPDGYVYAYGLDYNWRDTFDPDPDPTDLYLARVPATSIMDRSTWQFYAGDSGGTPRWSADIDQRVSVLHDDHRVYQNVGTAGRVKDLSVISQGGVVYNKALKRYIYTSWTEYTYEFYEAPTPWGPWKHFTPKDFGGYPWTHTKHGGYATTIPSKYISADGKSMWLQSNVCPCGGGYPAGDFWAYTFSLRKMSLTPSAPTTPDNTPDAARNLAREPGTVPIERATHFGRAIYNDGDTTQNEDDWNDERKPTSWWGYTWPRTYRLNQVTYTTGTMFGDGGWFSGPPRIQVRRNGTWTDVTGQRVTPAYPTSSAAGTNKTYVFDFDTTTGDGVRVIGGSGGTQTFTSIAELAAHYR
;
A
#
# COMPACT_ATOMS: atom_id res chain seq x y z
N MET A 1 -12.81 7.38 14.54
CA MET A 1 -13.84 8.28 15.12
C MET A 1 -14.76 8.73 14.01
N VAL A 2 -16.04 8.97 14.29
CA VAL A 2 -17.01 9.58 13.37
C VAL A 2 -17.77 10.68 14.11
N CYS A 3 -18.22 11.70 13.39
CA CYS A 3 -19.11 12.73 13.92
C CYS A 3 -20.48 12.60 13.24
N VAL A 4 -21.56 12.72 14.00
CA VAL A 4 -22.94 12.71 13.48
C VAL A 4 -23.74 13.74 14.25
N ASN A 5 -24.36 14.68 13.54
CA ASN A 5 -25.14 15.78 14.15
C ASN A 5 -24.37 16.55 15.24
N GLY A 6 -23.04 16.63 15.10
CA GLY A 6 -22.17 17.29 16.06
C GLY A 6 -21.74 16.45 17.27
N ASP A 7 -22.28 15.25 17.46
CA ASP A 7 -21.84 14.29 18.47
C ASP A 7 -20.65 13.47 17.94
N LEU A 8 -19.63 13.27 18.78
CA LEU A 8 -18.45 12.45 18.46
C LEU A 8 -18.66 11.02 18.94
N TYR A 9 -18.32 10.06 18.08
CA TYR A 9 -18.32 8.64 18.38
C TYR A 9 -16.92 8.08 18.12
N LEU A 10 -16.29 7.57 19.16
CA LEU A 10 -14.93 7.01 19.11
C LEU A 10 -15.01 5.52 19.39
N ALA A 11 -14.45 4.72 18.49
CA ALA A 11 -14.17 3.32 18.77
C ALA A 11 -12.95 3.25 19.69
N VAL A 12 -13.09 2.56 20.81
CA VAL A 12 -12.05 2.27 21.78
C VAL A 12 -11.82 0.78 21.76
N GLN A 13 -10.58 0.41 21.47
CA GLN A 13 -10.13 -0.96 21.41
C GLN A 13 -9.40 -1.31 22.72
N ASP A 14 -9.78 -2.41 23.33
CA ASP A 14 -9.08 -2.95 24.48
C ASP A 14 -8.02 -3.92 23.96
N LEU A 15 -6.75 -3.63 24.24
CA LEU A 15 -5.64 -4.52 23.89
C LEU A 15 -5.29 -5.44 25.06
N LYS A 16 -4.87 -6.66 24.75
CA LYS A 16 -4.41 -7.64 25.74
C LYS A 16 -3.22 -7.08 26.51
N LYS A 17 -3.39 -7.02 27.83
CA LYS A 17 -2.42 -6.47 28.76
C LYS A 17 -1.07 -7.18 28.61
N GLY A 18 -0.01 -6.41 28.38
CA GLY A 18 1.38 -6.88 28.37
C GLY A 18 1.99 -7.20 27.01
N THR A 19 1.18 -7.31 25.94
CA THR A 19 1.67 -7.69 24.60
C THR A 19 1.27 -6.71 23.50
N LEU A 20 0.07 -6.10 23.57
CA LEU A 20 -0.55 -5.36 22.45
C LEU A 20 -0.88 -6.23 21.22
N ASP A 21 -0.43 -7.48 21.15
CA ASP A 21 -0.65 -8.41 20.03
C ASP A 21 -1.94 -9.25 20.14
N ASN A 22 -3.01 -8.65 20.67
CA ASN A 22 -4.37 -9.22 20.66
C ASN A 22 -5.38 -8.14 21.08
N ALA A 23 -6.55 -8.14 20.44
CA ALA A 23 -7.65 -7.22 20.67
C ALA A 23 -8.92 -7.99 21.10
N PRO A 24 -9.07 -8.33 22.39
CA PRO A 24 -10.18 -9.14 22.86
C PRO A 24 -11.55 -8.48 22.75
N SER A 25 -11.61 -7.14 22.85
CA SER A 25 -12.87 -6.40 22.86
C SER A 25 -12.75 -4.98 22.34
N ALA A 26 -13.90 -4.41 21.98
CA ALA A 26 -14.02 -2.99 21.68
C ALA A 26 -15.39 -2.42 22.07
N THR A 27 -15.41 -1.12 22.31
CA THR A 27 -16.62 -0.34 22.62
C THR A 27 -16.62 0.95 21.83
N VAL A 28 -17.82 1.46 21.52
CA VAL A 28 -17.97 2.85 21.06
C VAL A 28 -18.29 3.72 22.26
N VAL A 29 -17.54 4.81 22.43
CA VAL A 29 -17.80 5.88 23.39
C VAL A 29 -18.40 7.08 22.66
N LYS A 30 -19.32 7.79 23.32
CA LYS A 30 -19.98 8.99 22.78
C LYS A 30 -19.63 10.24 23.58
N SER A 31 -19.35 11.33 22.88
CA SER A 31 -19.25 12.68 23.44
C SER A 31 -20.24 13.62 22.74
N GLY A 32 -21.08 14.30 23.53
CA GLY A 32 -21.98 15.35 23.04
C GLY A 32 -21.41 16.77 23.22
N ASP A 33 -20.22 16.88 23.81
CA ASP A 33 -19.60 18.14 24.23
C ASP A 33 -18.21 18.34 23.59
N LYS A 34 -18.07 17.87 22.34
CA LYS A 34 -16.86 18.05 21.52
C LYS A 34 -15.61 17.40 22.11
N GLY A 35 -15.78 16.31 22.85
CA GLY A 35 -14.71 15.48 23.39
C GLY A 35 -14.33 15.79 24.83
N ALA A 36 -15.04 16.70 25.50
CA ALA A 36 -14.75 17.06 26.89
C ALA A 36 -15.16 15.93 27.86
N THR A 37 -16.30 15.27 27.62
CA THR A 37 -16.76 14.10 28.38
C THR A 37 -17.20 12.97 27.46
N TRP A 38 -17.07 11.74 27.95
CA TRP A 38 -17.35 10.52 27.20
C TRP A 38 -18.27 9.58 28.00
N THR A 39 -19.24 9.00 27.30
CA THR A 39 -20.20 8.04 27.85
C THR A 39 -20.13 6.71 27.09
N SER A 40 -20.30 5.60 27.80
CA SER A 40 -20.34 4.25 27.23
C SER A 40 -21.10 3.30 28.15
N ASP A 41 -21.46 2.13 27.62
CA ASP A 41 -21.79 0.99 28.47
C ASP A 41 -20.54 0.58 29.26
N LYS A 42 -20.69 0.41 30.58
CA LYS A 42 -19.62 0.01 31.50
C LYS A 42 -19.75 -1.43 31.97
N VAL A 43 -20.82 -2.13 31.58
CA VAL A 43 -21.14 -3.49 32.00
C VAL A 43 -20.51 -4.50 31.05
N LYS A 44 -20.54 -4.24 29.75
CA LYS A 44 -19.98 -5.12 28.72
C LYS A 44 -19.45 -4.34 27.52
N PRO A 45 -18.45 -4.89 26.80
CA PRO A 45 -18.02 -4.29 25.55
C PRO A 45 -19.10 -4.42 24.46
N MET A 46 -19.05 -3.55 23.46
CA MET A 46 -19.93 -3.60 22.28
C MET A 46 -19.60 -4.80 21.38
N PHE A 47 -18.32 -5.13 21.25
CA PHE A 47 -17.79 -6.27 20.51
C PHE A 47 -16.82 -7.06 21.40
N SER A 48 -16.91 -8.38 21.36
CA SER A 48 -16.16 -9.32 22.20
C SER A 48 -15.66 -10.50 21.38
N ASP A 49 -15.01 -11.46 22.05
CA ASP A 49 -14.59 -12.75 21.49
C ASP A 49 -13.68 -12.59 20.27
N GLN A 50 -12.88 -11.51 20.27
CA GLN A 50 -11.97 -11.17 19.18
C GLN A 50 -12.68 -10.94 17.83
N LYS A 51 -14.00 -10.70 17.81
CA LYS A 51 -14.77 -10.49 16.58
C LYS A 51 -15.10 -9.02 16.41
N PHE A 52 -14.66 -8.42 15.31
CA PHE A 52 -14.92 -7.02 14.97
C PHE A 52 -14.41 -6.05 16.06
N THR A 53 -13.23 -6.32 16.63
CA THR A 53 -12.68 -5.60 17.78
C THR A 53 -11.65 -4.53 17.40
N THR A 54 -11.20 -4.50 16.14
CA THR A 54 -10.44 -3.36 15.59
C THR A 54 -11.37 -2.51 14.71
N VAL A 55 -12.13 -1.59 15.31
CA VAL A 55 -13.19 -0.86 14.60
C VAL A 55 -12.71 0.46 13.99
N MET A 56 -12.93 0.63 12.69
CA MET A 56 -12.60 1.81 11.90
C MET A 56 -13.86 2.35 11.24
N PHE A 57 -14.36 3.50 11.70
CA PHE A 57 -15.48 4.16 11.01
C PHE A 57 -15.07 4.62 9.61
N LEU A 58 -15.95 4.41 8.62
CA LEU A 58 -15.79 4.93 7.27
C LEU A 58 -15.91 6.47 7.29
N ASP A 59 -14.88 7.16 6.82
CA ASP A 59 -14.85 8.61 6.70
C ASP A 59 -15.64 9.06 5.45
N TYR A 60 -16.91 9.42 5.67
CA TYR A 60 -17.78 10.08 4.69
C TYR A 60 -17.69 11.61 4.71
N GLY A 61 -16.65 12.19 5.30
CA GLY A 61 -16.52 13.63 5.47
C GLY A 61 -17.16 14.14 6.76
N LYS A 62 -17.13 15.47 6.88
CA LYS A 62 -17.64 16.20 8.05
C LYS A 62 -19.06 15.74 8.39
N ASP A 63 -19.29 15.40 9.65
CA ASP A 63 -20.58 15.01 10.21
C ASP A 63 -21.29 13.87 9.44
N ASN A 64 -20.52 12.94 8.85
CA ASN A 64 -21.03 11.83 8.05
C ASN A 64 -21.86 12.28 6.83
N ALA A 65 -21.67 13.52 6.37
CA ALA A 65 -22.58 14.19 5.43
C ALA A 65 -22.67 13.55 4.03
N ASN A 66 -21.69 12.73 3.63
CA ASN A 66 -21.73 12.03 2.34
C ASN A 66 -22.14 10.56 2.47
N SER A 67 -22.64 10.12 3.64
CA SER A 67 -23.26 8.80 3.76
C SER A 67 -24.52 8.73 2.90
N PRO A 68 -24.70 7.67 2.08
CA PRO A 68 -25.77 7.65 1.07
C PRO A 68 -27.16 7.31 1.62
N ASP A 69 -27.25 6.68 2.79
CA ASP A 69 -28.47 5.97 3.21
C ASP A 69 -28.82 6.14 4.71
N GLY A 70 -28.24 7.14 5.38
CA GLY A 70 -28.51 7.43 6.79
C GLY A 70 -27.86 6.47 7.79
N TYR A 71 -27.00 5.57 7.31
CA TYR A 71 -26.19 4.72 8.15
C TYR A 71 -24.81 5.34 8.43
N VAL A 72 -24.23 4.93 9.55
CA VAL A 72 -22.79 5.00 9.79
C VAL A 72 -22.22 3.64 9.46
N TYR A 73 -21.21 3.61 8.61
CA TYR A 73 -20.48 2.39 8.26
C TYR A 73 -19.20 2.29 9.09
N ALA A 74 -18.84 1.08 9.46
CA ALA A 74 -17.57 0.78 10.10
C ALA A 74 -17.00 -0.51 9.54
N TYR A 75 -15.68 -0.52 9.39
CA TYR A 75 -14.92 -1.73 9.11
C TYR A 75 -14.35 -2.28 10.40
N GLY A 76 -14.12 -3.59 10.44
CA GLY A 76 -13.58 -4.27 11.60
C GLY A 76 -12.61 -5.36 11.19
N LEU A 77 -11.60 -5.55 12.03
CA LEU A 77 -10.74 -6.73 12.00
C LEU A 77 -11.05 -7.62 13.21
N ASP A 78 -10.81 -8.92 13.02
CA ASP A 78 -10.84 -9.91 14.09
C ASP A 78 -9.44 -10.09 14.68
N TYR A 79 -9.37 -10.61 15.91
CA TYR A 79 -8.16 -10.98 16.66
C TYR A 79 -7.20 -9.85 17.01
N ASN A 80 -6.73 -9.08 16.04
CA ASN A 80 -5.68 -8.09 16.25
C ASN A 80 -5.88 -6.85 15.36
N TRP A 81 -5.07 -5.83 15.60
CA TRP A 81 -5.09 -4.55 14.88
C TRP A 81 -4.02 -4.46 13.79
N ARG A 82 -3.12 -5.45 13.71
CA ARG A 82 -2.09 -5.64 12.69
C ARG A 82 -1.59 -7.08 12.78
N ASP A 83 -0.57 -7.41 12.01
CA ASP A 83 0.24 -8.62 12.22
C ASP A 83 0.61 -8.79 13.70
N THR A 84 0.70 -10.01 14.18
CA THR A 84 0.95 -10.40 15.56
C THR A 84 2.37 -10.92 15.74
N PHE A 85 2.95 -10.66 16.91
CA PHE A 85 4.21 -11.30 17.33
C PHE A 85 3.97 -12.42 18.36
N ASP A 86 2.71 -12.74 18.62
CA ASP A 86 2.20 -13.77 19.53
C ASP A 86 1.57 -14.93 18.73
N PRO A 87 1.12 -16.04 19.36
CA PRO A 87 0.47 -17.15 18.65
C PRO A 87 -0.96 -16.85 18.16
N ASP A 88 -1.49 -15.66 18.47
CA ASP A 88 -2.82 -15.22 18.02
C ASP A 88 -2.86 -15.06 16.48
N PRO A 89 -4.00 -15.19 15.79
CA PRO A 89 -4.05 -15.05 14.33
C PRO A 89 -3.82 -13.61 13.85
N ASP A 90 -3.17 -13.48 12.70
CA ASP A 90 -3.09 -12.22 11.98
C ASP A 90 -4.42 -11.86 11.30
N PRO A 91 -4.76 -10.57 11.21
CA PRO A 91 -5.82 -10.12 10.35
C PRO A 91 -5.45 -10.34 8.87
N THR A 92 -6.29 -11.09 8.16
CA THR A 92 -6.28 -11.27 6.69
C THR A 92 -7.63 -10.92 6.04
N ASP A 93 -8.64 -10.65 6.87
CA ASP A 93 -10.00 -10.36 6.48
C ASP A 93 -10.43 -8.99 7.00
N LEU A 94 -11.01 -8.17 6.12
CA LEU A 94 -11.68 -6.92 6.48
C LEU A 94 -13.20 -7.15 6.46
N TYR A 95 -13.85 -6.94 7.59
CA TYR A 95 -15.31 -7.05 7.74
C TYR A 95 -15.97 -5.69 7.69
N LEU A 96 -17.26 -5.67 7.30
CA LEU A 96 -18.06 -4.44 7.22
C LEU A 96 -19.32 -4.56 8.08
N ALA A 97 -19.62 -3.50 8.81
CA ALA A 97 -20.88 -3.30 9.51
C ALA A 97 -21.46 -1.92 9.20
N ARG A 98 -22.76 -1.79 9.46
CA ARG A 98 -23.46 -0.50 9.45
C ARG A 98 -24.42 -0.41 10.61
N VAL A 99 -24.71 0.81 11.05
CA VAL A 99 -25.69 1.10 12.11
C VAL A 99 -26.47 2.37 11.75
N PRO A 100 -27.79 2.44 12.02
CA PRO A 100 -28.51 3.69 11.84
C PRO A 100 -27.83 4.83 12.61
N ALA A 101 -27.67 5.99 11.99
CA ALA A 101 -26.94 7.12 12.58
C ALA A 101 -27.53 7.57 13.94
N THR A 102 -28.79 7.25 14.21
CA THR A 102 -29.50 7.56 15.45
C THR A 102 -29.27 6.57 16.59
N SER A 103 -28.64 5.41 16.33
CA SER A 103 -28.53 4.31 17.31
C SER A 103 -27.13 3.70 17.41
N ILE A 104 -26.09 4.48 17.09
CA ILE A 104 -24.68 4.03 17.09
C ILE A 104 -24.26 3.35 18.42
N MET A 105 -24.77 3.83 19.55
CA MET A 105 -24.47 3.27 20.88
C MET A 105 -25.23 1.98 21.20
N ASP A 106 -26.25 1.62 20.43
CA ASP A 106 -27.09 0.43 20.65
C ASP A 106 -26.62 -0.73 19.76
N ARG A 107 -25.84 -1.63 20.35
CA ARG A 107 -25.29 -2.83 19.69
C ARG A 107 -26.37 -3.67 18.98
N SER A 108 -27.61 -3.69 19.46
CA SER A 108 -28.67 -4.51 18.87
C SER A 108 -29.13 -4.03 17.49
N THR A 109 -28.83 -2.77 17.15
CA THR A 109 -29.20 -2.16 15.86
C THR A 109 -28.11 -2.24 14.79
N TRP A 110 -26.92 -2.74 15.16
CA TRP A 110 -25.82 -2.96 14.23
C TRP A 110 -26.12 -4.14 13.31
N GLN A 111 -25.77 -3.98 12.04
CA GLN A 111 -25.91 -4.99 11.01
C GLN A 111 -24.56 -5.25 10.35
N PHE A 112 -24.24 -6.51 10.11
CA PHE A 112 -23.00 -6.96 9.48
C PHE A 112 -23.26 -7.39 8.04
N TYR A 113 -22.32 -7.10 7.17
CA TYR A 113 -22.38 -7.52 5.78
C TYR A 113 -22.31 -9.06 5.70
N ALA A 114 -23.36 -9.67 5.14
CA ALA A 114 -23.54 -11.12 5.04
C ALA A 114 -23.44 -11.61 3.59
N GLY A 115 -22.70 -10.87 2.77
CA GLY A 115 -22.47 -11.14 1.36
C GLY A 115 -23.39 -10.36 0.44
N ASP A 116 -23.22 -10.60 -0.85
CA ASP A 116 -23.97 -9.96 -1.92
C ASP A 116 -24.96 -10.95 -2.56
N SER A 117 -26.01 -10.43 -3.19
CA SER A 117 -26.82 -11.18 -4.14
C SER A 117 -27.12 -10.29 -5.35
N GLY A 118 -26.42 -10.52 -6.46
CA GLY A 118 -26.65 -9.80 -7.71
C GLY A 118 -26.34 -8.30 -7.63
N GLY A 119 -25.34 -7.89 -6.84
CA GLY A 119 -24.95 -6.49 -6.62
C GLY A 119 -25.71 -5.78 -5.49
N THR A 120 -26.63 -6.47 -4.81
CA THR A 120 -27.32 -5.98 -3.62
C THR A 120 -26.74 -6.58 -2.33
N PRO A 121 -26.22 -5.75 -1.39
CA PRO A 121 -25.66 -6.24 -0.15
C PRO A 121 -26.75 -6.80 0.78
N ARG A 122 -26.46 -7.95 1.38
CA ARG A 122 -27.27 -8.55 2.46
C ARG A 122 -26.68 -8.18 3.81
N TRP A 123 -27.57 -7.93 4.77
CA TRP A 123 -27.21 -7.47 6.10
C TRP A 123 -27.84 -8.38 7.15
N SER A 124 -27.06 -8.83 8.12
CA SER A 124 -27.54 -9.64 9.25
C SER A 124 -27.28 -8.94 10.58
N ALA A 125 -28.17 -9.10 11.55
CA ALA A 125 -27.90 -8.67 12.93
C ALA A 125 -26.95 -9.64 13.66
N ASP A 126 -26.85 -10.88 13.16
CA ASP A 126 -25.97 -11.91 13.69
C ASP A 126 -24.55 -11.69 13.15
N ILE A 127 -23.62 -11.43 14.07
CA ILE A 127 -22.23 -11.18 13.72
C ILE A 127 -21.60 -12.42 13.08
N ASP A 128 -22.04 -13.64 13.45
CA ASP A 128 -21.44 -14.88 12.96
C ASP A 128 -21.87 -15.25 11.54
N GLN A 129 -22.83 -14.52 10.97
CA GLN A 129 -23.21 -14.63 9.56
C GLN A 129 -22.44 -13.66 8.65
N ARG A 130 -21.55 -12.84 9.22
CA ARG A 130 -20.75 -11.89 8.44
C ARG A 130 -19.80 -12.63 7.52
N VAL A 131 -19.49 -12.00 6.39
CA VAL A 131 -18.40 -12.42 5.49
C VAL A 131 -17.47 -11.24 5.27
N SER A 132 -16.21 -11.50 4.94
CA SER A 132 -15.26 -10.43 4.63
C SER A 132 -15.64 -9.72 3.33
N VAL A 133 -15.43 -8.41 3.30
CA VAL A 133 -15.55 -7.61 2.07
C VAL A 133 -14.25 -7.60 1.28
N LEU A 134 -13.13 -7.83 1.96
CA LEU A 134 -11.79 -7.97 1.39
C LEU A 134 -11.07 -9.09 2.17
N HIS A 135 -10.47 -10.01 1.42
CA HIS A 135 -9.57 -11.04 1.92
C HIS A 135 -8.22 -10.87 1.22
N ASP A 136 -7.14 -10.77 1.99
CA ASP A 136 -5.77 -10.74 1.49
C ASP A 136 -4.85 -11.41 2.52
N ASP A 137 -4.43 -12.64 2.22
CA ASP A 137 -3.57 -13.48 3.05
C ASP A 137 -2.10 -13.44 2.60
N HIS A 138 -1.76 -12.56 1.66
CA HIS A 138 -0.39 -12.33 1.21
C HIS A 138 0.52 -11.96 2.39
N ARG A 139 1.69 -12.60 2.41
CA ARG A 139 2.79 -12.31 3.33
C ARG A 139 3.96 -11.62 2.63
N VAL A 140 4.42 -10.53 3.23
CA VAL A 140 5.65 -9.84 2.83
C VAL A 140 6.77 -10.10 3.82
N TYR A 141 8.03 -9.98 3.39
CA TYR A 141 9.19 -10.12 4.27
C TYR A 141 9.27 -11.50 4.94
N GLN A 142 8.98 -12.57 4.21
CA GLN A 142 8.98 -13.92 4.78
C GLN A 142 10.38 -14.44 5.14
N ASN A 143 11.41 -13.89 4.49
CA ASN A 143 12.80 -14.26 4.71
C ASN A 143 13.66 -13.01 4.91
N VAL A 144 13.82 -12.58 6.16
CA VAL A 144 14.63 -11.40 6.52
C VAL A 144 16.04 -11.84 6.92
N GLY A 145 17.05 -11.16 6.38
CA GLY A 145 18.47 -11.50 6.57
C GLY A 145 19.00 -11.12 7.94
N THR A 146 18.60 -9.97 8.49
CA THR A 146 19.03 -9.54 9.82
C THR A 146 18.28 -10.28 10.93
N ALA A 147 19.03 -10.93 11.82
CA ALA A 147 18.47 -11.67 12.94
C ALA A 147 17.66 -10.76 13.88
N GLY A 148 16.52 -11.27 14.37
CA GLY A 148 15.65 -10.56 15.32
C GLY A 148 14.77 -9.47 14.69
N ARG A 149 14.79 -9.29 13.37
CA ARG A 149 13.83 -8.43 12.67
C ARG A 149 12.49 -9.11 12.47
N VAL A 150 11.44 -8.30 12.43
CA VAL A 150 10.09 -8.77 12.12
C VAL A 150 10.03 -9.29 10.68
N LYS A 151 9.20 -10.32 10.47
CA LYS A 151 9.10 -11.08 9.22
C LYS A 151 7.70 -11.71 9.10
N ASP A 152 7.38 -12.20 7.91
CA ASP A 152 6.12 -12.90 7.58
C ASP A 152 4.86 -12.05 7.85
N LEU A 153 4.93 -10.76 7.49
CA LEU A 153 3.94 -9.75 7.86
C LEU A 153 2.67 -9.89 7.00
N SER A 154 1.49 -9.87 7.63
CA SER A 154 0.21 -9.75 6.93
C SER A 154 0.02 -8.32 6.42
N VAL A 155 -0.75 -8.16 5.34
CA VAL A 155 -0.94 -6.87 4.65
C VAL A 155 -2.23 -6.15 5.04
N ILE A 156 -3.13 -6.81 5.78
CA ILE A 156 -4.35 -6.21 6.33
C ILE A 156 -4.08 -5.77 7.77
N SER A 157 -4.24 -4.48 8.05
CA SER A 157 -3.95 -3.87 9.34
C SER A 157 -4.87 -2.67 9.61
N GLN A 158 -4.92 -2.22 10.86
CA GLN A 158 -5.62 -1.02 11.25
C GLN A 158 -5.08 0.19 10.50
N GLY A 159 -5.94 0.84 9.74
CA GLY A 159 -5.64 2.10 9.08
C GLY A 159 -6.91 2.93 8.97
N GLY A 160 -7.32 3.27 7.76
CA GLY A 160 -8.51 4.08 7.54
C GLY A 160 -9.22 3.72 6.25
N VAL A 161 -10.55 3.84 6.26
CA VAL A 161 -11.35 3.79 5.03
C VAL A 161 -12.01 5.15 4.83
N VAL A 162 -11.82 5.72 3.64
CA VAL A 162 -12.33 7.05 3.28
C VAL A 162 -13.10 7.00 1.97
N TYR A 163 -14.20 7.76 1.91
CA TYR A 163 -14.92 7.99 0.65
C TYR A 163 -14.35 9.21 -0.07
N ASN A 164 -13.63 8.98 -1.17
CA ASN A 164 -13.23 10.02 -2.09
C ASN A 164 -14.39 10.37 -3.03
N LYS A 165 -15.18 11.37 -2.63
CA LYS A 165 -16.40 11.81 -3.33
C LYS A 165 -16.18 12.20 -4.78
N ALA A 166 -15.09 12.92 -5.08
CA ALA A 166 -14.82 13.41 -6.42
C ALA A 166 -14.54 12.27 -7.41
N LEU A 167 -13.81 11.24 -6.94
CA LEU A 167 -13.52 10.04 -7.73
C LEU A 167 -14.60 8.96 -7.63
N LYS A 168 -15.57 9.11 -6.71
CA LYS A 168 -16.58 8.08 -6.37
C LYS A 168 -15.93 6.74 -6.06
N ARG A 169 -14.93 6.77 -5.17
CA ARG A 169 -14.16 5.60 -4.75
C ARG A 169 -13.99 5.56 -3.24
N TYR A 170 -14.04 4.35 -2.71
CA TYR A 170 -13.63 4.04 -1.36
C TYR A 170 -12.16 3.64 -1.40
N ILE A 171 -11.37 4.18 -0.47
CA ILE A 171 -9.95 3.87 -0.36
C ILE A 171 -9.72 3.34 1.04
N TYR A 172 -9.19 2.13 1.14
CA TYR A 172 -8.69 1.54 2.38
C TYR A 172 -7.18 1.63 2.38
N THR A 173 -6.64 2.27 3.41
CA THR A 173 -5.21 2.32 3.69
C THR A 173 -4.87 1.31 4.77
N SER A 174 -3.92 0.45 4.47
CA SER A 174 -3.34 -0.53 5.39
C SER A 174 -1.82 -0.37 5.41
N TRP A 175 -1.15 -1.14 6.25
CA TRP A 175 0.29 -1.07 6.43
C TRP A 175 0.84 -2.37 7.02
N THR A 176 2.13 -2.56 6.82
CA THR A 176 2.98 -3.50 7.56
C THR A 176 4.11 -2.70 8.19
N GLU A 177 4.97 -3.34 8.99
CA GLU A 177 6.18 -2.67 9.50
C GLU A 177 7.01 -2.01 8.39
N TYR A 178 6.98 -2.53 7.15
CA TYR A 178 7.85 -2.07 6.06
C TYR A 178 7.11 -1.44 4.86
N THR A 179 5.80 -1.65 4.74
CA THR A 179 5.03 -1.26 3.55
C THR A 179 3.77 -0.48 3.89
N TYR A 180 3.35 0.36 2.95
CA TYR A 180 1.96 0.78 2.87
C TYR A 180 1.23 -0.04 1.82
N GLU A 181 0.00 -0.40 2.14
CA GLU A 181 -0.87 -1.20 1.30
C GLU A 181 -2.14 -0.40 1.02
N PHE A 182 -2.65 -0.46 -0.21
CA PHE A 182 -3.76 0.38 -0.64
C PHE A 182 -4.80 -0.38 -1.44
N TYR A 183 -6.06 -0.27 -1.04
CA TYR A 183 -7.17 -0.93 -1.71
C TYR A 183 -8.21 0.10 -2.13
N GLU A 184 -8.85 -0.13 -3.28
CA GLU A 184 -9.97 0.69 -3.77
C GLU A 184 -11.21 -0.14 -4.08
N ALA A 185 -12.38 0.47 -3.92
CA ALA A 185 -13.66 -0.13 -4.27
C ALA A 185 -14.67 0.89 -4.80
N PRO A 186 -15.63 0.46 -5.65
CA PRO A 186 -16.72 1.30 -6.12
C PRO A 186 -17.86 1.45 -5.10
N THR A 187 -17.99 0.52 -4.15
CA THR A 187 -19.00 0.53 -3.08
C THR A 187 -18.34 0.23 -1.73
N PRO A 188 -18.99 0.49 -0.57
CA PRO A 188 -18.42 0.16 0.74
C PRO A 188 -18.09 -1.32 0.92
N TRP A 189 -18.84 -2.21 0.25
CA TRP A 189 -18.67 -3.67 0.34
C TRP A 189 -17.88 -4.28 -0.83
N GLY A 190 -17.28 -3.45 -1.70
CA GLY A 190 -16.42 -3.91 -2.78
C GLY A 190 -17.06 -3.89 -4.18
N PRO A 191 -16.53 -4.68 -5.14
CA PRO A 191 -15.32 -5.50 -4.98
C PRO A 191 -14.09 -4.63 -4.69
N TRP A 192 -13.28 -5.05 -3.72
CA TRP A 192 -12.03 -4.38 -3.37
C TRP A 192 -10.90 -4.83 -4.29
N LYS A 193 -10.01 -3.90 -4.62
CA LYS A 193 -8.84 -4.16 -5.47
C LYS A 193 -7.60 -3.53 -4.84
N HIS A 194 -6.57 -4.34 -4.64
CA HIS A 194 -5.23 -3.87 -4.28
C HIS A 194 -4.63 -3.08 -5.46
N PHE A 195 -4.15 -1.86 -5.21
CA PHE A 195 -3.35 -1.07 -6.15
C PHE A 195 -1.96 -0.76 -5.58
N THR A 196 -1.07 -0.16 -6.39
CA THR A 196 0.37 -0.04 -6.13
C THR A 196 0.73 0.25 -4.65
N PRO A 197 1.36 -0.70 -3.94
CA PRO A 197 1.86 -0.47 -2.58
C PRO A 197 3.10 0.41 -2.60
N LYS A 198 3.52 0.90 -1.42
CA LYS A 198 4.83 1.53 -1.25
C LYS A 198 5.66 0.77 -0.23
N ASP A 199 6.80 0.25 -0.68
CA ASP A 199 7.76 -0.42 0.17
C ASP A 199 8.91 0.52 0.57
N PHE A 200 9.22 0.58 1.86
CA PHE A 200 10.27 1.40 2.46
C PHE A 200 11.52 0.60 2.86
N GLY A 201 11.46 -0.73 2.75
CA GLY A 201 12.52 -1.64 3.14
C GLY A 201 12.60 -1.89 4.64
N GLY A 202 13.38 -2.91 5.01
CA GLY A 202 13.80 -3.12 6.38
C GLY A 202 14.60 -1.93 6.96
N TYR A 203 14.75 -1.97 8.27
CA TYR A 203 15.45 -0.97 9.07
C TYR A 203 16.98 -1.03 8.96
N PRO A 204 17.70 0.07 9.29
CA PRO A 204 17.18 1.35 9.77
C PRO A 204 16.63 2.23 8.66
N TRP A 205 15.55 2.97 8.96
CA TRP A 205 15.09 4.05 8.11
C TRP A 205 15.85 5.34 8.36
N THR A 206 15.78 6.23 7.40
CA THR A 206 16.47 7.52 7.40
C THR A 206 15.46 8.66 7.29
N HIS A 207 15.92 9.89 7.52
CA HIS A 207 15.13 11.12 7.33
C HIS A 207 14.49 11.21 5.92
N THR A 208 15.10 10.58 4.92
CA THR A 208 14.64 10.59 3.53
C THR A 208 13.86 9.35 3.11
N LYS A 209 13.88 8.26 3.91
CA LYS A 209 13.21 7.00 3.59
C LYS A 209 12.56 6.41 4.83
N HIS A 210 11.24 6.55 4.95
CA HIS A 210 10.47 6.01 6.07
C HIS A 210 8.95 5.95 5.76
N GLY A 211 8.30 4.88 6.20
CA GLY A 211 6.86 4.65 6.06
C GLY A 211 6.12 4.89 7.38
N GLY A 212 6.33 3.99 8.34
CA GLY A 212 5.66 4.01 9.63
C GLY A 212 4.26 3.40 9.57
N TYR A 213 3.51 3.56 10.66
CA TYR A 213 2.31 2.80 10.95
C TYR A 213 1.04 3.65 10.98
N ALA A 214 -0.11 2.97 11.08
CA ALA A 214 -1.46 3.54 11.16
C ALA A 214 -1.77 4.51 10.02
N THR A 215 -1.50 4.06 8.79
CA THR A 215 -1.71 4.83 7.57
C THR A 215 -3.19 5.21 7.41
N THR A 216 -3.49 6.50 7.35
CA THR A 216 -4.86 7.03 7.15
C THR A 216 -4.88 8.21 6.16
N ILE A 217 -6.02 8.42 5.50
CA ILE A 217 -6.28 9.58 4.64
C ILE A 217 -7.52 10.32 5.15
N PRO A 218 -7.37 11.41 5.91
CA PRO A 218 -8.52 12.20 6.37
C PRO A 218 -9.20 12.90 5.19
N SER A 219 -10.52 12.73 5.05
CA SER A 219 -11.31 13.31 3.95
C SER A 219 -11.16 14.82 3.81
N LYS A 220 -10.96 15.54 4.93
CA LYS A 220 -10.72 16.99 4.98
C LYS A 220 -9.52 17.43 4.13
N TYR A 221 -8.56 16.54 3.91
CA TYR A 221 -7.32 16.83 3.20
C TYR A 221 -7.27 16.25 1.79
N ILE A 222 -8.43 15.81 1.27
CA ILE A 222 -8.58 15.43 -0.13
C ILE A 222 -8.90 16.70 -0.94
N SER A 223 -8.16 16.91 -2.02
CA SER A 223 -8.39 17.98 -2.99
C SER A 223 -9.76 17.89 -3.66
N ALA A 224 -10.24 19.02 -4.21
CA ALA A 224 -11.58 19.10 -4.80
C ALA A 224 -11.81 18.13 -5.97
N ASP A 225 -10.76 17.81 -6.75
CA ASP A 225 -10.83 16.82 -7.83
C ASP A 225 -10.55 15.38 -7.37
N GLY A 226 -10.21 15.21 -6.08
CA GLY A 226 -9.92 13.92 -5.45
C GLY A 226 -8.56 13.33 -5.80
N LYS A 227 -7.71 14.01 -6.60
CA LYS A 227 -6.48 13.42 -7.14
C LYS A 227 -5.25 13.68 -6.27
N SER A 228 -5.28 14.66 -5.39
CA SER A 228 -4.23 14.90 -4.40
C SER A 228 -4.79 14.81 -2.98
N MET A 229 -4.03 14.22 -2.07
CA MET A 229 -4.41 14.05 -0.67
C MET A 229 -3.22 14.02 0.28
N TRP A 230 -3.48 14.22 1.57
CA TRP A 230 -2.51 14.02 2.63
C TRP A 230 -2.77 12.69 3.35
N LEU A 231 -1.74 11.86 3.37
CA LEU A 231 -1.69 10.60 4.09
C LEU A 231 -0.96 10.80 5.41
N GLN A 232 -1.59 10.44 6.52
CA GLN A 232 -0.98 10.47 7.85
C GLN A 232 -0.43 9.09 8.20
N SER A 233 0.80 9.07 8.72
CA SER A 233 1.39 7.90 9.37
C SER A 233 2.59 8.34 10.20
N ASN A 234 2.95 7.58 11.23
CA ASN A 234 4.02 7.95 12.17
C ASN A 234 5.01 6.79 12.31
N VAL A 235 6.26 7.05 12.68
CA VAL A 235 7.25 5.99 12.91
C VAL A 235 7.48 5.81 14.40
N CYS A 236 7.18 4.62 14.94
CA CYS A 236 7.45 4.36 16.36
C CYS A 236 8.95 4.14 16.59
N PRO A 237 9.55 4.75 17.63
CA PRO A 237 10.90 4.36 18.09
C PRO A 237 10.98 2.89 18.50
N CYS A 238 9.86 2.33 18.97
CA CYS A 238 9.77 0.99 19.53
C CYS A 238 9.99 -0.14 18.53
N GLY A 239 9.69 0.07 17.24
CA GLY A 239 9.93 -0.93 16.18
C GLY A 239 11.40 -1.01 15.74
N GLY A 240 12.26 -0.13 16.24
CA GLY A 240 13.65 -0.01 15.77
C GLY A 240 13.75 0.72 14.43
N GLY A 241 12.78 1.58 14.14
CA GLY A 241 12.64 2.21 12.83
C GLY A 241 13.65 3.29 12.51
N TYR A 242 14.29 3.88 13.51
CA TYR A 242 15.31 4.91 13.31
C TYR A 242 16.36 4.85 14.44
N PRO A 243 17.51 5.54 14.30
CA PRO A 243 18.55 5.53 15.32
C PRO A 243 18.04 5.94 16.71
N ALA A 244 18.46 5.23 17.76
CA ALA A 244 18.03 5.52 19.13
C ALA A 244 18.31 6.99 19.51
N GLY A 245 17.30 7.67 20.05
CA GLY A 245 17.39 9.08 20.45
C GLY A 245 16.97 10.11 19.39
N ASP A 246 16.68 9.70 18.16
CA ASP A 246 16.36 10.60 17.04
C ASP A 246 14.85 10.61 16.69
N PHE A 247 14.01 11.24 17.51
CA PHE A 247 12.53 11.13 17.44
C PHE A 247 11.82 11.95 16.34
N TRP A 248 12.53 12.37 15.29
CA TRP A 248 12.02 13.26 14.25
C TRP A 248 10.75 12.74 13.55
N ALA A 249 10.60 11.41 13.44
CA ALA A 249 9.50 10.76 12.74
C ALA A 249 8.31 10.34 13.63
N TYR A 250 8.42 10.50 14.96
CA TYR A 250 7.32 10.22 15.89
C TYR A 250 6.53 11.49 16.21
N THR A 251 6.07 12.14 15.16
CA THR A 251 5.28 13.37 15.16
C THR A 251 4.05 13.22 14.27
N PHE A 252 3.13 14.16 14.32
CA PHE A 252 2.04 14.24 13.34
C PHE A 252 2.63 14.51 11.95
N SER A 253 2.81 13.45 11.17
CA SER A 253 3.49 13.50 9.88
C SER A 253 2.50 13.30 8.76
N LEU A 254 2.53 14.21 7.78
CA LEU A 254 1.69 14.16 6.59
C LEU A 254 2.56 13.97 5.34
N ARG A 255 2.17 13.03 4.49
CA ARG A 255 2.81 12.71 3.21
C ARG A 255 1.85 13.04 2.08
N LYS A 256 2.36 13.69 1.03
CA LYS A 256 1.54 13.93 -0.16
C LYS A 256 1.37 12.63 -0.93
N MET A 257 0.13 12.29 -1.23
CA MET A 257 -0.23 11.20 -2.12
C MET A 257 -0.98 11.78 -3.33
N SER A 258 -0.63 11.32 -4.52
CA SER A 258 -1.34 11.66 -5.75
C SER A 258 -1.88 10.39 -6.40
N LEU A 259 -3.11 10.45 -6.86
CA LEU A 259 -3.80 9.38 -7.55
C LEU A 259 -4.02 9.76 -9.01
N THR A 260 -3.75 8.78 -9.87
CA THR A 260 -4.08 8.85 -11.29
C THR A 260 -5.14 7.79 -11.57
N PRO A 261 -6.42 8.16 -11.66
CA PRO A 261 -7.46 7.22 -12.07
C PRO A 261 -7.14 6.61 -13.42
N SER A 262 -7.30 5.30 -13.55
CA SER A 262 -7.11 4.62 -14.83
C SER A 262 -8.15 5.14 -15.84
N ALA A 263 -7.68 5.50 -17.02
CA ALA A 263 -8.51 5.86 -18.17
C ALA A 263 -8.00 5.12 -19.41
N PRO A 264 -8.88 4.44 -20.17
CA PRO A 264 -8.50 3.86 -21.45
C PRO A 264 -7.96 4.96 -22.38
N THR A 265 -6.83 4.70 -23.00
CA THR A 265 -6.20 5.62 -23.96
C THR A 265 -5.72 4.84 -25.17
N THR A 266 -5.77 5.49 -26.34
CA THR A 266 -5.17 4.96 -27.56
C THR A 266 -3.77 5.55 -27.68
N PRO A 267 -2.71 4.72 -27.84
CA PRO A 267 -1.37 5.25 -28.01
C PRO A 267 -1.28 6.03 -29.34
N ASP A 268 -0.75 7.25 -29.27
CA ASP A 268 -0.59 8.18 -30.39
C ASP A 268 0.88 8.50 -30.68
N ASN A 269 1.81 8.00 -29.86
CA ASN A 269 3.23 8.23 -30.07
C ASN A 269 3.74 7.53 -31.34
N THR A 270 4.50 8.28 -32.13
CA THR A 270 5.24 7.82 -33.30
C THR A 270 6.64 7.34 -32.88
N PRO A 271 7.34 6.54 -33.72
CA PRO A 271 8.73 6.20 -33.46
C PRO A 271 9.59 7.46 -33.35
N ASP A 272 10.35 7.57 -32.28
CA ASP A 272 11.31 8.65 -32.01
C ASP A 272 12.39 8.14 -31.03
N ALA A 273 13.59 7.91 -31.55
CA ALA A 273 14.72 7.41 -30.77
C ALA A 273 15.22 8.40 -29.71
N ALA A 274 14.97 9.70 -29.86
CA ALA A 274 15.37 10.73 -28.89
C ALA A 274 14.35 10.88 -27.74
N ARG A 275 13.11 10.41 -27.95
CA ARG A 275 12.02 10.53 -26.98
C ARG A 275 12.09 9.41 -25.94
N ASN A 276 12.57 9.75 -24.73
CA ASN A 276 12.51 8.84 -23.57
C ASN A 276 11.14 8.90 -22.89
N LEU A 277 10.37 7.81 -23.00
CA LEU A 277 9.05 7.66 -22.39
C LEU A 277 9.10 7.70 -20.86
N ALA A 278 10.25 7.39 -20.24
CA ALA A 278 10.45 7.52 -18.79
C ALA A 278 10.40 8.97 -18.29
N ARG A 279 10.38 9.96 -19.19
CA ARG A 279 10.31 11.40 -18.87
C ARG A 279 8.98 12.04 -19.26
N GLU A 280 8.02 11.24 -19.73
CA GLU A 280 6.72 11.78 -20.10
C GLU A 280 5.97 12.30 -18.87
N PRO A 281 5.13 13.33 -19.02
CA PRO A 281 4.31 13.84 -17.93
C PRO A 281 3.49 12.73 -17.25
N GLY A 282 3.52 12.70 -15.91
CA GLY A 282 2.81 11.71 -15.10
C GLY A 282 3.53 10.36 -14.98
N THR A 283 4.77 10.22 -15.45
CA THR A 283 5.58 9.03 -15.20
C THR A 283 5.81 8.84 -13.70
N VAL A 284 5.51 7.64 -13.20
CA VAL A 284 5.73 7.25 -11.80
C VAL A 284 6.71 6.08 -11.77
N PRO A 285 7.91 6.25 -11.17
CA PRO A 285 8.84 5.16 -10.92
C PRO A 285 8.20 4.04 -10.08
N ILE A 286 8.55 2.80 -10.40
CA ILE A 286 8.17 1.62 -9.63
C ILE A 286 9.39 0.72 -9.40
N GLU A 287 9.51 0.24 -8.19
CA GLU A 287 10.63 -0.58 -7.76
C GLU A 287 10.17 -1.57 -6.69
N ARG A 288 11.00 -2.57 -6.40
CA ARG A 288 10.75 -3.45 -5.25
C ARG A 288 10.81 -2.66 -3.95
N ALA A 289 11.86 -1.85 -3.80
CA ALA A 289 12.12 -0.92 -2.71
C ALA A 289 13.23 0.04 -3.18
N THR A 290 13.42 1.14 -2.46
CA THR A 290 14.60 2.02 -2.61
C THR A 290 15.42 1.93 -1.34
N HIS A 291 16.70 1.56 -1.40
CA HIS A 291 17.55 1.48 -0.22
C HIS A 291 17.86 2.88 0.34
N PHE A 292 18.12 3.87 -0.52
CA PHE A 292 18.46 5.23 -0.11
C PHE A 292 17.27 6.21 -0.17
N GLY A 293 16.10 5.76 -0.64
CA GLY A 293 14.88 6.58 -0.73
C GLY A 293 14.82 7.43 -2.00
N ARG A 294 15.56 7.06 -3.05
CA ARG A 294 15.75 7.87 -4.26
C ARG A 294 15.28 7.13 -5.51
N ALA A 295 14.06 7.44 -5.95
CA ALA A 295 13.54 6.93 -7.22
C ALA A 295 13.94 7.86 -8.40
N ILE A 296 15.24 8.13 -8.54
CA ILE A 296 15.82 9.06 -9.52
C ILE A 296 16.68 8.30 -10.53
N TYR A 297 16.03 7.49 -11.37
CA TYR A 297 16.70 6.68 -12.40
C TYR A 297 16.12 6.97 -13.80
N ASN A 298 15.59 8.18 -14.00
CA ASN A 298 15.11 8.70 -15.29
C ASN A 298 15.58 10.15 -15.57
N ASP A 299 16.55 10.66 -14.82
CA ASP A 299 17.03 12.04 -14.91
C ASP A 299 18.20 12.20 -15.91
N GLY A 300 18.78 11.08 -16.36
CA GLY A 300 19.88 11.02 -17.32
C GLY A 300 21.26 11.12 -16.68
N ASP A 301 21.32 11.20 -15.35
CA ASP A 301 22.56 11.18 -14.61
C ASP A 301 22.93 9.75 -14.22
N THR A 302 23.70 9.10 -15.10
CA THR A 302 24.20 7.74 -14.87
C THR A 302 25.28 7.65 -13.80
N THR A 303 25.62 8.76 -13.12
CA THR A 303 26.56 8.74 -11.98
C THR A 303 25.83 8.53 -10.66
N GLN A 304 24.52 8.78 -10.62
CA GLN A 304 23.67 8.46 -9.49
C GLN A 304 23.36 6.97 -9.45
N ASN A 305 23.06 6.50 -8.25
CA ASN A 305 22.87 5.08 -7.98
C ASN A 305 21.77 4.92 -6.93
N GLU A 306 20.91 3.93 -7.16
CA GLU A 306 20.00 3.38 -6.17
C GLU A 306 20.09 1.85 -6.23
N ASP A 307 19.69 1.19 -5.16
CA ASP A 307 19.53 -0.25 -5.12
C ASP A 307 18.28 -0.64 -4.35
N ASP A 308 17.81 -1.86 -4.55
CA ASP A 308 16.60 -2.35 -3.89
C ASP A 308 16.91 -3.21 -2.67
N TRP A 309 18.09 -3.07 -2.06
CA TRP A 309 18.37 -3.74 -0.80
C TRP A 309 17.36 -3.28 0.25
N ASN A 310 16.70 -4.27 0.85
CA ASN A 310 15.57 -4.06 1.76
C ASN A 310 15.61 -5.00 2.97
N ASP A 311 16.76 -5.63 3.26
CA ASP A 311 16.95 -6.66 4.29
C ASP A 311 16.16 -7.98 4.06
N GLU A 312 15.33 -8.05 3.01
CA GLU A 312 14.67 -9.28 2.59
C GLU A 312 15.57 -10.10 1.65
N ARG A 313 15.63 -11.41 1.88
CA ARG A 313 16.16 -12.41 0.96
C ARG A 313 15.15 -12.68 -0.16
N LYS A 314 15.01 -11.72 -1.06
CA LYS A 314 13.96 -11.71 -2.08
C LYS A 314 14.36 -12.44 -3.37
N PRO A 315 13.46 -13.27 -3.95
CA PRO A 315 13.76 -14.02 -5.17
C PRO A 315 13.75 -13.15 -6.42
N THR A 316 13.18 -11.94 -6.38
CA THR A 316 12.97 -11.11 -7.57
C THR A 316 13.13 -9.63 -7.24
N SER A 317 13.77 -8.92 -8.16
CA SER A 317 13.94 -7.46 -8.17
C SER A 317 13.32 -6.88 -9.44
N TRP A 318 12.89 -5.62 -9.39
CA TRP A 318 12.42 -4.91 -10.58
C TRP A 318 12.61 -3.40 -10.47
N TRP A 319 12.72 -2.77 -11.64
CA TRP A 319 12.79 -1.32 -11.83
C TRP A 319 11.95 -0.95 -13.03
N GLY A 320 11.21 0.15 -12.97
CA GLY A 320 10.29 0.48 -14.05
C GLY A 320 9.52 1.76 -13.85
N TYR A 321 8.51 1.91 -14.69
CA TYR A 321 7.60 3.05 -14.68
C TYR A 321 6.16 2.62 -14.91
N THR A 322 5.25 3.44 -14.41
CA THR A 322 3.84 3.46 -14.85
C THR A 322 3.50 4.84 -15.38
N TRP A 323 2.48 4.90 -16.24
CA TRP A 323 2.04 6.11 -16.93
C TRP A 323 0.53 6.31 -16.80
N PRO A 324 0.03 7.56 -16.92
CA PRO A 324 -1.40 7.85 -16.94
C PRO A 324 -2.07 7.46 -18.28
N ARG A 325 -1.29 7.01 -19.26
CA ARG A 325 -1.76 6.66 -20.61
C ARG A 325 -0.92 5.53 -21.21
N THR A 326 -1.45 4.91 -22.24
CA THR A 326 -0.80 3.85 -23.01
C THR A 326 0.15 4.44 -24.04
N TYR A 327 1.33 3.85 -24.15
CA TYR A 327 2.33 4.14 -25.19
C TYR A 327 2.59 2.91 -26.05
N ARG A 328 2.99 3.12 -27.31
CA ARG A 328 3.79 2.14 -28.06
C ARG A 328 5.23 2.17 -27.55
N LEU A 329 5.89 1.01 -27.49
CA LEU A 329 7.29 0.87 -27.12
C LEU A 329 7.87 -0.43 -27.69
N ASN A 330 9.18 -0.45 -27.92
CA ASN A 330 9.91 -1.60 -28.44
C ASN A 330 11.37 -1.67 -27.93
N GLN A 331 11.77 -0.75 -27.05
CA GLN A 331 13.10 -0.81 -26.44
C GLN A 331 13.11 -0.30 -24.99
N VAL A 332 13.90 -0.95 -24.15
CA VAL A 332 14.30 -0.49 -22.81
C VAL A 332 15.82 -0.44 -22.73
N THR A 333 16.37 0.62 -22.17
CA THR A 333 17.80 0.76 -21.89
C THR A 333 17.99 0.78 -20.38
N TYR A 334 18.75 -0.16 -19.84
CA TYR A 334 19.02 -0.30 -18.41
C TYR A 334 20.51 -0.09 -18.15
N THR A 335 20.85 0.91 -17.35
CA THR A 335 22.20 1.15 -16.86
C THR A 335 22.28 0.66 -15.42
N THR A 336 23.13 -0.33 -15.20
CA THR A 336 23.37 -0.91 -13.87
C THR A 336 23.93 0.13 -12.91
N GLY A 337 23.56 0.01 -11.64
CA GLY A 337 24.17 0.78 -10.56
C GLY A 337 25.43 0.12 -10.00
N THR A 338 25.74 0.44 -8.75
CA THR A 338 26.92 -0.02 -8.03
C THR A 338 26.88 -1.54 -7.82
N MET A 339 28.03 -2.20 -8.00
CA MET A 339 28.18 -3.63 -7.73
C MET A 339 28.83 -3.80 -6.38
N PHE A 340 28.27 -4.67 -5.54
CA PHE A 340 28.77 -4.95 -4.21
C PHE A 340 29.29 -6.39 -4.14
N GLY A 341 29.98 -6.74 -3.05
CA GLY A 341 30.44 -8.12 -2.85
C GLY A 341 29.28 -9.12 -2.66
N ASP A 342 28.12 -8.61 -2.27
CA ASP A 342 26.97 -9.39 -1.81
C ASP A 342 25.68 -9.11 -2.60
N GLY A 343 25.73 -8.27 -3.65
CA GLY A 343 24.60 -8.01 -4.55
C GLY A 343 24.85 -6.87 -5.53
N GLY A 344 23.78 -6.43 -6.21
CA GLY A 344 23.80 -5.34 -7.19
C GLY A 344 23.53 -5.78 -8.63
N TRP A 345 23.38 -7.08 -8.90
CA TRP A 345 23.14 -7.64 -10.23
C TRP A 345 21.93 -8.58 -10.27
N PHE A 346 21.29 -8.73 -11.42
CA PHE A 346 20.31 -9.81 -11.64
C PHE A 346 21.00 -11.19 -11.72
N SER A 347 20.50 -12.19 -11.01
CA SER A 347 21.03 -13.58 -11.00
C SER A 347 20.69 -14.39 -12.25
N GLY A 348 19.84 -13.87 -13.13
CA GLY A 348 19.55 -14.41 -14.44
C GLY A 348 19.42 -13.28 -15.47
N PRO A 349 19.32 -13.59 -16.78
CA PRO A 349 19.10 -12.57 -17.78
C PRO A 349 17.76 -11.87 -17.48
N PRO A 350 17.73 -10.56 -17.24
CA PRO A 350 16.50 -9.90 -16.87
C PRO A 350 15.54 -9.85 -18.06
N ARG A 351 14.24 -9.85 -17.74
CA ARG A 351 13.13 -9.77 -18.69
C ARG A 351 12.53 -8.38 -18.67
N ILE A 352 11.96 -7.97 -19.80
CA ILE A 352 11.13 -6.78 -19.91
C ILE A 352 9.67 -7.21 -19.83
N GLN A 353 8.93 -6.53 -18.98
CA GLN A 353 7.47 -6.67 -18.90
C GLN A 353 6.81 -5.33 -19.22
N VAL A 354 5.67 -5.41 -19.89
CA VAL A 354 4.76 -4.28 -20.08
C VAL A 354 3.51 -4.48 -19.24
N ARG A 355 2.94 -3.38 -18.72
CA ARG A 355 1.68 -3.38 -17.99
C ARG A 355 0.54 -3.00 -18.90
N ARG A 356 -0.58 -3.71 -18.79
CA ARG A 356 -1.85 -3.39 -19.44
C ARG A 356 -2.98 -3.64 -18.45
N ASN A 357 -3.79 -2.63 -18.17
CA ASN A 357 -4.97 -2.75 -17.29
C ASN A 357 -4.65 -3.33 -15.90
N GLY A 358 -3.45 -3.08 -15.36
CA GLY A 358 -3.03 -3.64 -14.08
C GLY A 358 -2.21 -4.93 -14.14
N THR A 359 -2.17 -5.60 -15.29
CA THR A 359 -1.48 -6.88 -15.45
C THR A 359 -0.13 -6.70 -16.14
N TRP A 360 0.91 -7.28 -15.56
CA TRP A 360 2.25 -7.33 -16.14
C TRP A 360 2.43 -8.58 -17.00
N THR A 361 2.94 -8.43 -18.22
CA THR A 361 3.22 -9.53 -19.15
C THR A 361 4.58 -9.37 -19.80
N ASP A 362 5.32 -10.47 -19.97
CA ASP A 362 6.60 -10.48 -20.69
C ASP A 362 6.40 -10.03 -22.15
N VAL A 363 7.37 -9.29 -22.67
CA VAL A 363 7.41 -8.91 -24.10
C VAL A 363 7.88 -10.09 -24.96
N THR A 364 7.54 -10.09 -26.24
CA THR A 364 8.01 -11.09 -27.22
C THR A 364 9.22 -10.58 -28.00
N GLY A 365 10.01 -11.48 -28.57
CA GLY A 365 11.15 -11.11 -29.41
C GLY A 365 12.29 -10.41 -28.66
N GLN A 366 12.35 -10.52 -27.33
CA GLN A 366 13.35 -9.85 -26.52
C GLN A 366 14.78 -10.28 -26.90
N ARG A 367 15.64 -9.30 -27.13
CA ARG A 367 17.10 -9.44 -27.26
C ARG A 367 17.81 -8.42 -26.40
N VAL A 368 18.93 -8.80 -25.78
CA VAL A 368 19.76 -7.91 -24.96
C VAL A 368 21.14 -7.74 -25.56
N THR A 369 21.64 -6.51 -25.64
CA THR A 369 22.99 -6.20 -26.12
C THR A 369 23.69 -5.18 -25.20
N PRO A 370 24.92 -5.46 -24.71
CA PRO A 370 25.61 -6.76 -24.79
C PRO A 370 24.86 -7.86 -24.02
N ALA A 371 25.28 -9.12 -24.14
CA ALA A 371 24.71 -10.19 -23.34
C ALA A 371 24.91 -9.91 -21.83
N TYR A 372 23.86 -10.11 -21.02
CA TYR A 372 23.92 -9.86 -19.59
C TYR A 372 24.61 -11.05 -18.87
N PRO A 373 25.72 -10.86 -18.13
CA PRO A 373 26.58 -11.94 -17.64
C PRO A 373 26.10 -12.60 -16.32
N THR A 374 24.86 -12.32 -15.89
CA THR A 374 24.14 -12.96 -14.75
C THR A 374 24.93 -13.08 -13.44
N SER A 375 25.87 -12.16 -13.22
CA SER A 375 26.82 -12.13 -12.11
C SER A 375 27.28 -10.69 -11.88
N SER A 376 28.13 -10.46 -10.88
CA SER A 376 28.77 -9.15 -10.65
C SER A 376 29.60 -8.65 -11.84
N ALA A 377 29.97 -9.53 -12.78
CA ALA A 377 30.56 -9.16 -14.06
C ALA A 377 29.66 -8.24 -14.91
N ALA A 378 28.38 -8.07 -14.55
CA ALA A 378 27.51 -7.09 -15.15
C ALA A 378 28.09 -5.67 -15.06
N GLY A 379 28.90 -5.40 -14.04
CA GLY A 379 29.71 -4.21 -13.89
C GLY A 379 28.92 -2.98 -13.48
N THR A 380 29.58 -2.04 -12.81
CA THR A 380 28.97 -0.76 -12.41
C THR A 380 28.85 0.19 -13.60
N ASN A 381 27.72 0.89 -13.69
CA ASN A 381 27.42 1.87 -14.72
C ASN A 381 27.60 1.31 -16.15
N LYS A 382 27.17 0.06 -16.35
CA LYS A 382 27.17 -0.61 -17.66
C LYS A 382 25.76 -0.62 -18.22
N THR A 383 25.65 -0.32 -19.49
CA THR A 383 24.36 -0.20 -20.17
C THR A 383 24.05 -1.45 -20.97
N TYR A 384 22.84 -1.95 -20.78
CA TYR A 384 22.25 -3.08 -21.49
C TYR A 384 21.00 -2.61 -22.21
N VAL A 385 20.95 -2.84 -23.52
CA VAL A 385 19.83 -2.45 -24.36
C VAL A 385 18.98 -3.66 -24.66
N PHE A 386 17.70 -3.59 -24.32
CA PHE A 386 16.70 -4.62 -24.55
C PHE A 386 15.77 -4.16 -25.68
N ASP A 387 15.91 -4.75 -26.86
CA ASP A 387 14.93 -4.60 -27.94
C ASP A 387 13.91 -5.73 -27.86
N PHE A 388 12.69 -5.49 -28.32
CA PHE A 388 11.61 -6.48 -28.39
C PHE A 388 10.62 -6.10 -29.48
N ASP A 389 9.66 -6.99 -29.77
CA ASP A 389 8.61 -6.71 -30.74
C ASP A 389 7.77 -5.51 -30.29
N THR A 390 7.30 -4.70 -31.24
CA THR A 390 6.47 -3.53 -30.91
C THR A 390 5.23 -3.95 -30.14
N THR A 391 5.02 -3.29 -29.01
CA THR A 391 3.93 -3.57 -28.08
C THR A 391 3.36 -2.25 -27.54
N THR A 392 2.27 -2.35 -26.77
CA THR A 392 1.66 -1.21 -26.08
C THR A 392 1.51 -1.48 -24.60
N GLY A 393 1.62 -0.45 -23.76
CA GLY A 393 1.37 -0.57 -22.32
C GLY A 393 1.26 0.76 -21.60
N ASP A 394 0.69 0.72 -20.40
CA ASP A 394 0.62 1.84 -19.43
C ASP A 394 1.68 1.72 -18.32
N GLY A 395 2.65 0.82 -18.51
CA GLY A 395 3.85 0.70 -17.71
C GLY A 395 4.86 -0.24 -18.35
N VAL A 396 6.11 -0.15 -17.90
CA VAL A 396 7.22 -1.02 -18.31
C VAL A 396 8.12 -1.29 -17.12
N ARG A 397 8.69 -2.49 -17.03
CA ARG A 397 9.73 -2.79 -16.03
C ARG A 397 10.76 -3.77 -16.56
N VAL A 398 11.99 -3.62 -16.08
CA VAL A 398 13.00 -4.68 -16.09
C VAL A 398 12.83 -5.50 -14.81
N ILE A 399 12.80 -6.82 -14.93
CA ILE A 399 12.53 -7.75 -13.82
C ILE A 399 13.38 -9.00 -13.95
N GLY A 400 13.84 -9.54 -12.82
CA GLY A 400 14.64 -10.76 -12.82
C GLY A 400 14.95 -11.26 -11.43
N GLY A 401 15.63 -12.40 -11.36
CA GLY A 401 16.14 -12.93 -10.11
C GLY A 401 17.13 -11.96 -9.47
N SER A 402 17.06 -11.78 -8.16
CA SER A 402 18.00 -10.93 -7.42
C SER A 402 19.32 -11.67 -7.18
N GLY A 403 20.45 -11.03 -7.45
CA GLY A 403 21.78 -11.63 -7.32
C GLY A 403 22.47 -11.36 -5.99
N GLY A 404 23.53 -12.14 -5.74
CA GLY A 404 24.34 -12.05 -4.54
C GLY A 404 23.72 -12.69 -3.30
N THR A 405 24.48 -12.73 -2.21
CA THR A 405 24.04 -13.33 -0.95
C THR A 405 22.99 -12.49 -0.22
N GLN A 406 22.90 -11.19 -0.52
CA GLN A 406 21.89 -10.28 -0.01
C GLN A 406 20.72 -10.04 -0.98
N THR A 407 20.74 -10.67 -2.16
CA THR A 407 19.63 -10.72 -3.11
C THR A 407 19.03 -9.34 -3.44
N PHE A 408 19.82 -8.47 -4.04
CA PHE A 408 19.37 -7.15 -4.49
C PHE A 408 20.01 -6.76 -5.82
N THR A 409 19.42 -5.78 -6.49
CA THR A 409 19.92 -5.21 -7.74
C THR A 409 20.11 -3.71 -7.61
N SER A 410 20.98 -3.15 -8.44
CA SER A 410 21.28 -1.71 -8.42
C SER A 410 21.06 -1.09 -9.79
N ILE A 411 20.60 0.15 -9.80
CA ILE A 411 20.25 0.90 -11.00
C ILE A 411 20.93 2.28 -10.96
N ALA A 412 21.37 2.75 -12.13
CA ALA A 412 21.76 4.14 -12.35
C ALA A 412 20.73 4.87 -13.21
N GLU A 413 20.27 4.25 -14.31
CA GLU A 413 19.29 4.85 -15.22
C GLU A 413 18.46 3.76 -15.90
N LEU A 414 17.19 4.05 -16.19
CA LEU A 414 16.29 3.25 -17.02
C LEU A 414 15.55 4.16 -18.00
N ALA A 415 15.66 3.84 -19.28
CA ALA A 415 14.96 4.56 -20.35
C ALA A 415 14.06 3.60 -21.12
N ALA A 416 12.96 4.12 -21.64
CA ALA A 416 12.01 3.38 -22.46
C ALA A 416 11.70 4.16 -23.73
N HIS A 417 11.64 3.47 -24.88
CA HIS A 417 11.54 4.12 -26.17
C HIS A 417 10.63 3.35 -27.14
N TYR A 418 10.09 4.10 -28.10
CA TYR A 418 9.54 3.56 -29.33
C TYR A 418 10.38 4.07 -30.49
N ARG A 419 11.05 3.16 -31.20
CA ARG A 419 12.05 3.50 -32.22
C ARG A 419 11.76 2.84 -33.55
#